data_AF-A0A7Y5CXY9-F1
#
_entry.id   AF-A0A7Y5CXY9-F1
#
_cell.length_a   1.000
_cell.length_b   1.000
_cell.length_c   1.000
_cell.angle_alpha   90.00
_cell.angle_beta   90.00
_cell.angle_gamma   90.00
#
_symmetry.space_group_name_H-M   'P 1'
#
loop_
_entity.id
_entity.type
_entity.pdbx_description
1 polymer ?
#
loop_
_entity_poly.entity_id
_entity_poly.type
_entity_poly.pdbx_seq_one_letter_code
_entity_poly.pdbx_strand_id
1 'polypeptide(L)'
;MPITVPRNGDVKQTVAAATLILIEPSDLVKIVWIRCSAAFEVVVDPSLSDGDALPANRGWPVAAGEAWPQAVVPGFKILVSVPTGAGTLSCIGEQ
;
A
#
# COMPACT_ATOMS: atom_id res chain seq x y z
N MET A 1 -16.07 0.53 5.29
CA MET A 1 -15.44 -0.05 4.09
C MET A 1 -14.67 -1.28 4.51
N PRO A 2 -14.71 -2.41 3.78
CA PRO A 2 -13.94 -3.60 4.13
C PRO A 2 -12.44 -3.34 3.94
N ILE A 3 -11.64 -3.58 4.98
CA ILE A 3 -10.17 -3.50 4.94
C ILE A 3 -9.67 -4.92 4.66
N THR A 4 -8.89 -5.10 3.58
CA THR A 4 -8.14 -6.35 3.37
C THR A 4 -6.70 -6.13 3.83
N VAL A 5 -6.19 -7.04 4.68
CA VAL A 5 -4.81 -7.01 5.17
C VAL A 5 -4.06 -8.21 4.60
N PRO A 6 -3.42 -8.08 3.43
CA PRO A 6 -2.63 -9.17 2.88
C PRO A 6 -1.27 -9.25 3.60
N ARG A 7 -0.98 -10.40 4.25
CA ARG A 7 0.33 -10.67 4.85
C ARG A 7 1.33 -11.09 3.78
N ASN A 8 2.24 -10.19 3.44
CA ASN A 8 3.67 -10.43 3.24
C ASN A 8 4.12 -11.66 2.40
N GLY A 9 3.47 -11.88 1.26
CA GLY A 9 4.00 -12.67 0.13
C GLY A 9 3.89 -11.84 -1.15
N ASP A 10 4.19 -12.42 -2.32
CA ASP A 10 3.79 -11.85 -3.61
C ASP A 10 2.27 -11.76 -3.65
N VAL A 11 1.72 -10.65 -3.15
CA VAL A 11 0.29 -10.45 -3.02
C VAL A 11 -0.18 -9.89 -4.33
N LYS A 12 -0.96 -10.67 -5.07
CA LYS A 12 -1.69 -10.19 -6.24
C LYS A 12 -3.18 -10.24 -5.93
N GLN A 13 -3.81 -9.08 -5.82
CA GLN A 13 -5.21 -8.96 -5.47
C GLN A 13 -5.95 -8.06 -6.46
N THR A 14 -7.15 -8.49 -6.87
CA THR A 14 -8.09 -7.62 -7.57
C THR A 14 -8.72 -6.66 -6.57
N VAL A 15 -8.62 -5.37 -6.84
CA VAL A 15 -9.06 -4.29 -5.96
C VAL A 15 -10.13 -3.48 -6.69
N ALA A 16 -11.24 -3.23 -6.00
CA ALA A 16 -12.32 -2.41 -6.55
C ALA A 16 -11.96 -0.92 -6.45
N ALA A 17 -12.66 -0.08 -7.23
CA ALA A 17 -12.56 1.36 -7.10
C ALA A 17 -12.92 1.81 -5.67
N ALA A 18 -12.27 2.88 -5.20
CA ALA A 18 -12.42 3.43 -3.85
C ALA A 18 -12.16 2.42 -2.72
N THR A 19 -11.25 1.46 -2.96
CA THR A 19 -10.81 0.51 -1.92
C THR A 19 -9.55 1.04 -1.24
N LEU A 20 -9.52 0.92 0.09
CA LEU A 20 -8.34 1.12 0.92
C LEU A 20 -7.75 -0.23 1.33
N ILE A 21 -6.45 -0.35 1.19
CA ILE A 21 -5.70 -1.59 1.44
C ILE A 21 -4.59 -1.26 2.42
N LEU A 22 -4.52 -2.01 3.51
CA LEU A 22 -3.46 -1.89 4.50
C LEU A 22 -2.44 -2.99 4.26
N ILE A 23 -1.20 -2.61 4.00
CA ILE A 23 -0.05 -3.50 3.89
C ILE A 23 0.76 -3.36 5.18
N GLU A 24 0.93 -4.48 5.87
CA GLU A 24 1.77 -4.60 7.07
C GLU A 24 2.96 -5.50 6.70
N PRO A 25 4.11 -4.92 6.35
CA PRO A 25 5.29 -5.69 6.00
C PRO A 25 5.80 -6.46 7.23
N SER A 26 6.35 -7.66 7.04
CA SER A 26 7.08 -8.35 8.11
C SER A 26 8.37 -7.62 8.44
N ASP A 27 8.86 -7.79 9.67
CA ASP A 27 10.16 -7.30 10.14
C ASP A 27 11.36 -7.80 9.30
N LEU A 28 11.16 -8.85 8.49
CA LEU A 28 12.18 -9.41 7.60
C LEU A 28 12.22 -8.74 6.21
N VAL A 29 11.23 -7.92 5.85
CA VAL A 29 11.20 -7.21 4.57
C VAL A 29 11.89 -5.87 4.74
N LYS A 30 12.85 -5.56 3.87
CA LYS A 30 13.54 -4.26 3.86
C LYS A 30 12.91 -3.28 2.89
N ILE A 31 12.38 -3.77 1.77
CA ILE A 31 11.76 -2.94 0.73
C ILE A 31 10.45 -3.61 0.28
N VAL A 32 9.39 -2.81 0.17
CA VAL A 32 8.15 -3.21 -0.49
C VAL A 32 8.03 -2.49 -1.82
N TRP A 33 7.75 -3.25 -2.87
CA TRP A 33 7.41 -2.75 -4.20
C TRP A 33 5.91 -2.88 -4.41
N ILE A 34 5.25 -1.76 -4.69
CA ILE A 34 3.80 -1.71 -4.93
C ILE A 34 3.54 -1.33 -6.37
N ARG A 35 2.70 -2.11 -7.07
CA ARG A 35 2.30 -1.84 -8.45
C ARG A 35 0.82 -2.11 -8.60
N CYS A 36 0.09 -1.24 -9.30
CA CYS A 36 -1.30 -1.49 -9.66
C CYS A 36 -1.51 -1.35 -11.17
N SER A 37 -2.45 -2.10 -11.74
CA SER A 37 -2.87 -1.89 -13.13
C SER A 37 -3.72 -0.64 -13.35
N ALA A 38 -4.17 0.02 -12.28
CA ALA A 38 -4.86 1.30 -12.28
C ALA A 38 -3.99 2.35 -11.56
N ALA A 39 -4.30 3.63 -11.75
CA ALA A 39 -3.65 4.70 -10.98
C ALA A 39 -4.02 4.55 -9.50
N PHE A 40 -3.06 4.76 -8.61
CA PHE A 40 -3.23 4.58 -7.17
C PHE A 40 -2.51 5.67 -6.39
N GLU A 41 -2.87 5.81 -5.13
CA GLU A 41 -2.23 6.71 -4.19
C GLU A 41 -1.71 5.88 -3.02
N VAL A 42 -0.46 6.14 -2.63
CA VAL A 42 0.14 5.50 -1.46
C VAL A 42 0.21 6.53 -0.33
N VAL A 43 -0.14 6.10 0.87
CA VAL A 43 0.10 6.86 2.09
C VAL A 43 0.92 5.99 3.01
N VAL A 44 1.99 6.57 3.54
CA VAL A 44 2.89 5.91 4.47
C VAL A 44 2.64 6.46 5.86
N ASP A 45 2.28 5.58 6.78
CA ASP A 45 2.19 5.89 8.19
C ASP A 45 3.49 5.45 8.88
N PRO A 46 4.31 6.41 9.34
CA PRO A 46 5.64 6.07 9.81
C PRO A 46 5.72 5.49 11.22
N SER A 47 4.59 5.40 11.96
CA SER A 47 4.44 4.78 13.30
C SER A 47 3.40 5.52 14.15
N LEU A 48 2.37 6.11 13.55
CA LEU A 48 1.31 6.73 14.34
C LEU A 48 0.51 5.64 15.06
N SER A 49 -0.11 6.03 16.17
CA SER A 49 -0.99 5.14 16.92
C SER A 49 -2.19 4.79 16.05
N ASP A 50 -2.70 3.57 16.14
CA ASP A 50 -3.93 3.19 15.42
C ASP A 50 -5.06 4.18 15.74
N GLY A 51 -5.54 4.89 14.72
CA GLY A 51 -6.60 5.90 14.83
C GLY A 51 -6.13 7.36 14.71
N ASP A 52 -4.83 7.61 14.61
CA ASP A 52 -4.30 8.94 14.30
C ASP A 52 -4.65 9.35 12.85
N ALA A 53 -5.05 10.61 12.68
CA ALA A 53 -5.37 11.13 11.35
C ALA A 53 -4.09 11.32 10.53
N LEU A 54 -4.06 10.69 9.35
CA LEU A 54 -2.99 10.93 8.38
C LEU A 54 -3.23 12.27 7.67
N PRO A 55 -2.26 13.19 7.66
CA PRO A 55 -2.43 14.44 6.96
C PRO A 55 -2.47 14.18 5.44
N ALA A 56 -3.45 14.78 4.76
CA ALA A 56 -3.76 14.55 3.33
C ALA A 56 -2.59 14.87 2.37
N ASN A 57 -1.56 15.59 2.83
CA ASN A 57 -0.38 15.92 2.05
C ASN A 57 0.70 14.82 2.03
N ARG A 58 0.44 13.65 2.63
CA ARG A 58 1.34 12.49 2.61
C ARG A 58 0.92 11.42 1.59
N GLY A 59 0.03 11.77 0.66
CA GLY A 59 -0.30 10.93 -0.48
C GLY A 59 0.74 11.06 -1.59
N TRP A 60 1.25 9.92 -2.06
CA TRP A 60 2.07 9.82 -3.26
C TRP A 60 1.21 9.24 -4.38
N PRO A 61 0.82 10.05 -5.39
CA PRO A 61 0.15 9.52 -6.56
C PRO A 61 1.14 8.71 -7.40
N VAL A 62 0.70 7.54 -7.85
CA VAL A 62 1.48 6.62 -8.69
C VAL A 62 0.67 6.28 -9.93
N ALA A 63 1.29 6.37 -11.10
CA ALA A 63 0.62 6.11 -12.36
C ALA A 63 0.26 4.63 -12.52
N ALA A 64 -0.75 4.36 -13.36
CA ALA A 64 -1.13 3.00 -13.69
C ALA A 64 0.05 2.23 -14.29
N GLY A 65 0.34 1.06 -13.73
CA GLY A 65 1.42 0.18 -14.16
C GLY A 65 2.82 0.58 -13.69
N GLU A 66 2.99 1.70 -12.98
CA GLU A 66 4.24 2.10 -12.34
C GLU A 66 4.45 1.34 -11.02
N ALA A 67 5.71 1.04 -10.70
CA ALA A 67 6.11 0.41 -9.45
C ALA A 67 6.68 1.45 -8.49
N TRP A 68 6.19 1.46 -7.26
CA TRP A 68 6.60 2.38 -6.21
C TRP A 68 7.34 1.63 -5.10
N PRO A 69 8.63 1.92 -4.86
CA PRO A 69 9.42 1.32 -3.79
C PRO A 69 9.30 2.08 -2.47
N GLN A 70 9.26 1.35 -1.36
CA GLN A 70 9.36 1.91 -0.01
C GLN A 70 10.23 1.07 0.91
N ALA A 71 11.21 1.72 1.53
CA ALA A 71 11.96 1.12 2.62
C ALA A 71 11.05 0.89 3.82
N VAL A 72 11.09 -0.32 4.36
CA VAL A 72 10.33 -0.72 5.54
C VAL A 72 11.19 -0.45 6.78
N VAL A 73 10.57 0.15 7.79
CA VAL A 73 11.14 0.20 9.14
C VAL A 73 10.14 -0.45 10.11
N PRO A 74 10.59 -1.01 11.25
CA PRO A 74 9.68 -1.65 12.19
C PRO A 74 8.53 -0.73 12.61
N GLY A 75 7.30 -1.23 12.57
CA GLY A 75 6.09 -0.47 12.90
C GLY A 75 5.50 0.38 11.76
N PHE A 76 6.07 0.35 10.55
CA PHE A 76 5.49 1.01 9.38
C PHE A 76 4.20 0.34 8.90
N LYS A 77 3.23 1.17 8.54
CA LYS A 77 2.02 0.76 7.82
C LYS A 77 1.95 1.48 6.49
N ILE A 78 1.64 0.73 5.43
CA ILE A 78 1.46 1.31 4.09
C ILE A 78 -0.02 1.18 3.72
N LEU A 79 -0.65 2.31 3.45
CA LEU A 79 -2.01 2.39 2.98
C LEU A 79 -2.01 2.66 1.48
N VAL A 80 -2.74 1.85 0.72
CA VAL A 80 -2.92 2.02 -0.72
C VAL A 80 -4.38 2.31 -1.00
N SER A 81 -4.62 3.41 -1.71
CA SER A 81 -5.92 3.81 -2.22
C SER A 81 -5.95 3.68 -3.73
N VAL A 82 -6.97 3.03 -4.27
CA VAL A 82 -7.23 3.02 -5.72
C VAL A 82 -8.47 3.88 -5.99
N PRO A 83 -8.32 5.19 -6.25
CA PRO A 83 -9.44 6.12 -6.27
C PRO A 83 -10.38 5.91 -7.46
N THR A 84 -9.85 5.45 -8.59
CA THR A 84 -10.61 5.30 -9.84
C THR A 84 -10.33 3.96 -10.51
N GLY A 85 -11.41 3.25 -10.85
CA GLY A 85 -11.32 1.98 -11.58
C GLY A 85 -10.99 0.78 -10.69
N ALA A 86 -11.34 -0.42 -11.17
CA ALA A 86 -10.84 -1.66 -10.59
C ALA A 86 -9.44 -1.95 -11.14
N GLY A 87 -8.55 -2.46 -10.29
CA GLY A 87 -7.17 -2.76 -10.65
C GLY A 87 -6.73 -4.12 -10.12
N THR A 88 -5.58 -4.58 -10.59
CA THR A 88 -4.84 -5.64 -9.94
C THR A 88 -3.67 -5.02 -9.20
N LEU A 89 -3.70 -5.04 -7.87
CA LEU A 89 -2.59 -4.63 -7.02
C LEU A 89 -1.64 -5.81 -6.84
N SER A 90 -0.35 -5.55 -7.06
CA SER A 90 0.75 -6.45 -6.76
C SER A 90 1.64 -5.80 -5.71
N CYS A 91 1.96 -6.53 -4.64
CA CYS A 91 2.92 -6.12 -3.62
C CYS A 91 4.00 -7.20 -3.48
N ILE A 92 5.27 -6.81 -3.59
CA ILE A 92 6.42 -7.71 -3.51
C ILE A 92 7.33 -7.21 -2.39
N GLY A 93 7.62 -8.06 -1.41
CA GLY A 93 8.58 -7.77 -0.34
C GLY A 93 9.95 -8.34 -0.67
N GLU A 94 10.99 -7.49 -0.66
CA GLU A 94 12.39 -7.90 -0.79
C GLU A 94 13.09 -7.87 0.59
N GLN A 95 13.87 -8.91 0.88
CA GLN A 95 14.62 -9.08 2.14
C GLN A 95 15.96 -8.35 2.15
#